data_AF-A0A2V5WWG1-F1
#
_entry.id   AF-A0A2V5WWG1-F1
#
_cell.length_a   1.000
_cell.length_b   1.000
_cell.length_c   1.000
_cell.angle_alpha   90.00
_cell.angle_beta   90.00
_cell.angle_gamma   90.00
#
_symmetry.space_group_name_H-M   'P 1'
#
loop_
_entity.id
_entity.type
_entity.pdbx_description
1 polymer ?
#
loop_
_entity_poly.entity_id
_entity_poly.type
_entity_poly.pdbx_seq_one_letter_code
_entity_poly.pdbx_strand_id
1 'polypeptide(L)' 'MVRLKDIAEQAGVSVMTVSKVLRDAPDISVATKARVR' A
#
# COMPACT_ATOMS: atom_id res chain seq x y z
N MET A 1 1.38 -10.06 -14.30
CA MET A 1 1.91 -8.70 -14.12
C MET A 1 1.08 -8.02 -13.05
N VAL A 2 1.64 -7.84 -11.85
CA VAL A 2 0.93 -7.21 -10.73
C VAL A 2 1.03 -5.70 -10.87
N ARG A 3 -0.10 -4.99 -10.85
CA ARG A 3 -0.14 -3.52 -10.88
C ARG A 3 -0.41 -2.98 -9.48
N LEU A 4 -0.05 -1.71 -9.26
CA LEU A 4 -0.34 -1.02 -8.00
C LEU A 4 -1.83 -0.99 -7.65
N LYS A 5 -2.71 -0.96 -8.66
CA LYS A 5 -4.16 -1.06 -8.46
C LYS A 5 -4.60 -2.41 -7.90
N ASP A 6 -3.96 -3.50 -8.30
CA ASP A 6 -4.32 -4.85 -7.85
C ASP A 6 -3.91 -5.03 -6.38
N ILE A 7 -2.74 -4.51 -6.01
CA ILE A 7 -2.25 -4.47 -4.61
C ILE A 7 -3.17 -3.60 -3.75
N ALA A 8 -3.60 -2.45 -4.28
CA ALA A 8 -4.50 -1.53 -3.59
C ALA A 8 -5.87 -2.19 -3.32
N GLU A 9 -6.44 -2.86 -4.33
CA GLU A 9 -7.69 -3.60 -4.20
C GLU A 9 -7.58 -4.76 -3.20
N GLN A 10 -6.51 -5.56 -3.28
CA GLN A 10 -6.29 -6.69 -2.37
C GLN A 10 -6.04 -6.24 -0.92
N ALA A 11 -5.29 -5.15 -0.72
CA ALA A 11 -5.03 -4.59 0.58
C ALA A 11 -6.18 -3.70 1.09
N GLY A 12 -7.21 -3.44 0.29
CA GLY A 12 -8.34 -2.58 0.64
C GLY A 12 -7.93 -1.14 0.94
N VAL A 13 -6.93 -0.63 0.22
CA VAL A 13 -6.39 0.73 0.38
C VAL A 13 -6.36 1.46 -0.96
N SER A 14 -6.07 2.75 -0.94
CA SER A 14 -5.90 3.51 -2.18
C SER A 14 -4.55 3.20 -2.84
N VAL A 15 -4.47 3.39 -4.17
CA VAL A 15 -3.19 3.32 -4.91
C VAL A 15 -2.19 4.34 -4.35
N MET A 16 -2.66 5.49 -3.88
CA MET A 16 -1.82 6.49 -3.21
C MET A 16 -1.20 5.93 -1.92
N THR A 17 -1.96 5.17 -1.14
CA THR A 17 -1.48 4.49 0.06
C THR A 17 -0.40 3.46 -0.28
N VAL A 18 -0.60 2.63 -1.30
CA VAL A 18 0.43 1.70 -1.78
C VAL A 18 1.69 2.47 -2.18
N SER A 19 1.55 3.59 -2.91
CA SER A 19 2.68 4.41 -3.31
C SER A 19 3.42 5.05 -2.12
N LYS A 20 2.69 5.44 -1.07
CA LYS A 20 3.28 5.93 0.20
C LYS A 20 3.99 4.82 0.97
N VAL A 21 3.41 3.61 1.02
CA VAL A 21 4.04 2.43 1.64
C VAL A 21 5.33 2.07 0.94
N LEU A 22 5.34 2.02 -0.39
CA LEU A 22 6.55 1.76 -1.18
C LEU A 22 7.64 2.82 -1.01
N ARG A 23 7.28 4.02 -0.55
CA ARG A 23 8.21 5.12 -0.23
C ARG A 23 8.50 5.24 1.27
N ASP A 24 8.13 4.24 2.07
CA ASP A 24 8.30 4.20 3.52
C ASP A 24 7.74 5.42 4.26
N ALA A 25 6.69 6.03 3.72
CA ALA A 25 6.14 7.25 4.29
C ALA A 25 5.72 7.07 5.77
N PRO A 26 6.04 8.04 6.65
CA PRO A 26 5.80 7.92 8.09
C PRO A 26 4.33 8.09 8.47
N ASP A 27 3.49 8.57 7.54
CA ASP A 27 2.06 8.79 7.72
C ASP A 27 1.20 7.52 7.57
N ILE A 28 1.82 6.38 7.21
CA ILE A 28 1.14 5.09 7.08
C ILE A 28 1.41 4.20 8.28
N SER A 29 0.35 3.68 8.88
CA SER A 29 0.44 2.77 10.03
C SER A 29 1.21 1.49 9.68
N VAL A 30 1.90 0.93 10.67
CA VAL A 30 2.66 -0.32 10.53
C VAL A 30 1.75 -1.47 10.09
N ALA A 31 0.51 -1.52 10.59
CA ALA A 31 -0.49 -2.50 10.18
C ALA A 31 -0.82 -2.42 8.68
N THR A 32 -0.95 -1.20 8.13
CA THR A 32 -1.20 -1.02 6.69
C THR A 32 0.04 -1.35 5.86
N LYS A 33 1.24 -1.01 6.33
CA LYS A 33 2.50 -1.41 5.68
C LYS A 33 2.62 -2.93 5.60
N ALA A 34 2.23 -3.65 6.66
CA ALA A 34 2.25 -5.12 6.70
C ALA A 34 1.24 -5.79 5.76
N ARG A 35 0.13 -5.11 5.41
CA ARG A 35 -0.87 -5.64 4.45
C ARG A 35 -0.45 -5.48 2.98
N VAL A 36 0.40 -4.51 2.69
CA VAL A 36 0.84 -4.16 1.33
C VAL A 36 2.16 -4.85 0.96
N ARG A 37 2.97 -5.22 1.97
CA ARG A 37 4.26 -5.91 1.81
C ARG A 37 4.07 -7.41 1.66
#